data_AF-A0A7S4SZB3-F1
#
_entry.id   AF-A0A7S4SZB3-F1
#
_cell.length_a   1.000
_cell.length_b   1.000
_cell.length_c   1.000
_cell.angle_alpha   90.00
_cell.angle_beta   90.00
_cell.angle_gamma   90.00
#
_symmetry.space_group_name_H-M   'P 1'
#
loop_
_entity.id
_entity.type
_entity.pdbx_description
1 polymer ?
#
loop_
_entity_poly.entity_id
_entity_poly.type
_entity_poly.pdbx_seq_one_letter_code
_entity_poly.pdbx_strand_id
1 'polypeptide(L)'
;QGLRPPLPRRSQRLVSPLGGCAPARMSGERGVEFATLLGGALVWAPEAKATPSGSPGIARAALSLCNDKAESTAVGVYTVPHYTSATYGRAFGPLMLPDVLLFCRGLDAALSRQAEGHRLVLTTPHGDPEYRANAAVLLGAYLVVGHEWTPRQVEAALAREASARFTCAWSTEPAEQGVLTVGDCWEGMAMAKALSFLTAEMVKDDVEMKAACASYTHQSHRYDCSWIVPGRLMVGADPVTVICDPNPVTCNSLLPDGDSTALPGEEAEGGAAFPSEGAEDGSNLRRESVGSVDTVCRDFSGYVPMASSHSPGSFEDLDYVSFLRASGVGLVLRANFHNENGMPKPSYSDRALEPYGIRHANVRVVDREGGLPKKKDFAKALEVARDFWDQDPSGAVFVHCKGGFGRSVILACCLAIERFDVSGRAMLGWARIARPGAFTSPKQEMFIAGLKGREDVRTAAGLRADCAELTTKAAPSCTSCVVQ
;
A
#
# COMPACT_ATOMS: atom_id res chain seq x y z
N GLN A 1 47.08 69.37 11.00
CA GLN A 1 46.28 69.56 9.78
C GLN A 1 45.37 68.34 9.67
N GLY A 2 44.04 68.34 9.65
CA GLY A 2 42.97 69.32 9.74
C GLY A 2 41.64 68.55 9.56
N LEU A 3 40.56 69.04 10.18
CA LEU A 3 39.12 68.88 9.83
C LEU A 3 38.36 67.55 10.16
N ARG A 4 37.19 67.72 10.79
CA ARG A 4 36.04 66.77 10.94
C ARG A 4 35.09 66.89 9.70
N PRO A 5 33.85 66.29 9.70
CA PRO A 5 33.39 64.92 9.39
C PRO A 5 32.43 64.90 8.14
N PRO A 6 31.69 63.81 7.78
CA PRO A 6 30.30 63.63 8.27
C PRO A 6 29.74 62.17 8.32
N LEU A 7 28.57 61.98 8.96
CA LEU A 7 27.61 60.85 8.82
C LEU A 7 26.52 61.23 7.76
N PRO A 8 25.50 60.43 7.35
CA PRO A 8 25.24 58.96 7.32
C PRO A 8 24.68 58.43 5.95
N ARG A 9 24.40 57.11 5.76
CA ARG A 9 23.17 56.54 5.10
C ARG A 9 23.15 54.99 4.96
N ARG A 10 21.91 54.48 4.81
CA ARG A 10 21.35 53.11 4.91
C ARG A 10 21.72 52.10 3.79
N SER A 11 21.41 50.82 4.11
CA SER A 11 21.04 49.67 3.24
C SER A 11 22.20 48.85 2.68
N GLN A 12 22.21 47.52 2.58
CA GLN A 12 21.18 46.47 2.65
C GLN A 12 21.78 45.23 3.37
N ARG A 13 21.04 44.59 4.27
CA ARG A 13 21.35 43.21 4.69
C ARG A 13 20.81 42.27 3.63
N LEU A 14 21.66 41.40 3.10
CA LEU A 14 21.24 40.24 2.32
C LEU A 14 20.26 39.40 3.16
N VAL A 15 19.10 39.14 2.57
CA VAL A 15 18.07 38.25 3.10
C VAL A 15 18.50 36.81 2.78
N SER A 16 18.77 36.03 3.82
CA SER A 16 18.83 34.57 3.73
C SER A 16 17.41 34.02 3.56
N PRO A 17 17.14 33.09 2.64
CA PRO A 17 15.83 32.46 2.56
C PRO A 17 15.72 31.31 3.58
N LEU A 18 14.58 31.29 4.28
CA LEU A 18 13.92 30.14 4.90
C LEU A 18 14.60 29.50 6.13
N GLY A 19 14.41 30.16 7.29
CA GLY A 19 14.45 29.48 8.59
C GLY A 19 13.15 28.71 8.82
N GLY A 20 13.26 27.42 9.11
CA GLY A 20 12.15 26.56 9.51
C GLY A 20 11.50 27.08 10.79
N CYS A 21 10.22 27.43 10.71
CA CYS A 21 9.44 27.82 11.87
C CYS A 21 8.83 26.57 12.50
N ALA A 22 9.19 26.27 13.75
CA ALA A 22 8.59 25.19 14.52
C ALA A 22 7.07 25.47 14.74
N PRO A 23 6.21 24.44 14.74
CA PRO A 23 4.76 24.62 14.89
C PRO A 23 4.42 25.17 16.28
N ALA A 24 3.63 26.26 16.33
CA ALA A 24 3.10 26.82 17.56
C ALA A 24 1.77 26.14 17.94
N ARG A 25 1.69 25.61 19.17
CA ARG A 25 0.45 25.09 19.76
C ARG A 25 -0.36 26.25 20.35
N MET A 26 -1.60 26.44 19.91
CA MET A 26 -2.52 27.43 20.48
C MET A 26 -3.62 26.72 21.28
N SER A 27 -3.96 27.23 22.46
CA SER A 27 -5.10 26.74 23.25
C SER A 27 -6.38 27.44 22.80
N GLY A 28 -7.23 26.75 22.03
CA GLY A 28 -8.62 27.16 21.76
C GLY A 28 -9.62 26.44 22.67
N GLU A 29 -10.92 26.54 22.35
CA GLU A 29 -12.08 25.99 23.10
C GLU A 29 -11.73 24.77 23.98
N ARG A 30 -12.04 24.84 25.29
CA ARG A 30 -11.62 23.88 26.32
C ARG A 30 -11.54 22.43 25.80
N GLY A 31 -10.32 21.95 25.55
CA GLY A 31 -10.03 20.56 25.18
C GLY A 31 -9.67 20.29 23.71
N VAL A 32 -9.81 21.26 22.81
CA VAL A 32 -9.44 21.08 21.38
C VAL A 32 -7.97 21.46 21.16
N GLU A 33 -7.17 20.51 20.65
CA GLU A 33 -5.77 20.76 20.26
C GLU A 33 -5.71 21.36 18.85
N PHE A 34 -4.88 22.40 18.68
CA PHE A 34 -4.65 23.05 17.39
C PHE A 34 -3.18 22.93 17.00
N ALA A 35 -2.92 22.49 15.78
CA ALA A 35 -1.58 22.52 15.19
C ALA A 35 -1.55 23.47 13.99
N THR A 36 -0.65 24.44 14.06
CA THR A 36 -0.43 25.42 12.98
C THR A 36 0.62 24.87 12.01
N LEU A 37 0.27 24.79 10.73
CA LEU A 37 1.07 24.17 9.67
C LEU A 37 1.32 25.18 8.54
N LEU A 38 2.36 24.94 7.74
CA LEU A 38 2.68 25.73 6.54
C LEU A 38 2.66 27.26 6.78
N GLY A 39 3.38 27.71 7.80
CA GLY A 39 3.48 29.14 8.14
C GLY A 39 2.17 29.78 8.63
N GLY A 40 1.17 28.97 8.99
CA GLY A 40 -0.12 29.44 9.50
C GLY A 40 -1.24 29.48 8.47
N ALA A 41 -0.96 29.19 7.20
CA ALA A 41 -1.99 29.08 6.16
C ALA A 41 -2.93 27.89 6.41
N LEU A 42 -2.42 26.82 7.05
CA LEU A 42 -3.15 25.60 7.35
C LEU A 42 -3.19 25.36 8.86
N VAL A 43 -4.36 25.01 9.38
CA VAL A 43 -4.54 24.65 10.80
C VAL A 43 -5.23 23.30 10.89
N TRP A 44 -4.61 22.36 11.61
CA TRP A 44 -5.25 21.12 12.02
C TRP A 44 -6.00 21.35 13.33
N ALA A 45 -7.33 21.20 13.30
CA ALA A 45 -8.23 21.43 14.42
C ALA A 45 -9.30 20.32 14.46
N PRO A 46 -8.90 19.08 14.80
CA PRO A 46 -9.82 17.96 14.85
C PRO A 46 -10.92 18.22 15.87
N GLU A 47 -12.14 17.77 15.57
CA GLU A 47 -13.34 17.93 16.41
C GLU A 47 -13.81 19.38 16.65
N ALA A 48 -13.12 20.39 16.08
CA ALA A 48 -13.54 21.78 16.14
C ALA A 48 -14.83 22.01 15.32
N LYS A 49 -15.79 22.74 15.89
CA LYS A 49 -17.07 23.06 15.24
C LYS A 49 -16.96 24.21 14.23
N ALA A 50 -15.98 25.08 14.40
CA ALA A 50 -15.78 26.27 13.58
C ALA A 50 -14.31 26.69 13.61
N THR A 51 -13.98 27.71 12.82
CA THR A 51 -12.67 28.38 12.91
C THR A 51 -12.45 28.95 14.33
N PRO A 52 -11.21 28.94 14.86
CA PRO A 52 -10.90 29.56 16.15
C PRO A 52 -11.40 31.00 16.18
N SER A 53 -12.06 31.39 17.28
CA SER A 53 -12.69 32.71 17.42
C SER A 53 -11.68 33.85 17.14
N GLY A 54 -12.05 34.75 16.23
CA GLY A 54 -11.22 35.91 15.85
C GLY A 54 -10.19 35.67 14.74
N SER A 55 -10.15 34.47 14.13
CA SER A 55 -9.27 34.19 12.96
C SER A 55 -10.08 34.20 11.66
N PRO A 56 -9.79 35.07 10.67
CA PRO A 56 -10.40 34.96 9.35
C PRO A 56 -9.99 33.63 8.69
N GLY A 57 -10.96 32.85 8.22
CA GLY A 57 -10.68 31.54 7.64
C GLY A 57 -11.94 30.74 7.31
N ILE A 58 -11.73 29.55 6.74
CA ILE A 58 -12.79 28.60 6.39
C ILE A 58 -12.48 27.26 7.05
N ALA A 59 -13.45 26.70 7.78
CA ALA A 59 -13.39 25.34 8.28
C ALA A 59 -13.86 24.35 7.20
N ARG A 60 -13.11 23.27 7.00
CA ARG A 60 -13.44 22.19 6.07
C ARG A 60 -13.23 20.84 6.74
N ALA A 61 -14.19 19.94 6.57
CA ALA A 61 -14.05 18.55 6.98
C ALA A 61 -12.96 17.88 6.12
N ALA A 62 -11.94 17.29 6.75
CA ALA A 62 -10.73 16.87 6.04
C ALA A 62 -11.00 15.91 4.88
N LEU A 63 -11.77 14.84 5.08
CA LEU A 63 -12.07 13.84 4.05
C LEU A 63 -12.97 14.37 2.92
N SER A 64 -13.62 15.53 3.10
CA SER A 64 -14.37 16.16 2.00
C SER A 64 -13.47 16.62 0.85
N LEU A 65 -12.16 16.79 1.11
CA LEU A 65 -11.18 17.19 0.10
C LEU A 65 -10.81 16.07 -0.87
N CYS A 66 -11.16 14.82 -0.57
CA CYS A 66 -10.96 13.72 -1.50
C CYS A 66 -11.95 13.78 -2.68
N ASN A 67 -13.06 14.53 -2.58
CA ASN A 67 -14.12 14.55 -3.57
C ASN A 67 -14.16 15.88 -4.33
N ASP A 68 -13.29 16.07 -5.33
CA ASP A 68 -13.16 17.37 -6.01
C ASP A 68 -14.23 17.66 -7.10
N LYS A 69 -15.25 16.80 -7.25
CA LYS A 69 -16.53 17.05 -7.95
C LYS A 69 -17.42 15.81 -7.81
N ALA A 70 -18.64 16.03 -7.32
CA ALA A 70 -19.62 15.02 -6.93
C ALA A 70 -20.12 14.11 -8.07
N GLU A 71 -19.35 13.07 -8.41
CA GLU A 71 -19.85 11.94 -9.23
C GLU A 71 -19.63 10.55 -8.59
N SER A 72 -18.92 10.47 -7.46
CA SER A 72 -18.80 9.23 -6.69
C SER A 72 -19.09 9.46 -5.21
N THR A 73 -20.04 8.71 -4.68
CA THR A 73 -20.48 8.74 -3.27
C THR A 73 -19.56 7.99 -2.31
N ALA A 74 -18.45 7.40 -2.80
CA ALA A 74 -17.58 6.51 -2.03
C ALA A 74 -16.18 7.07 -1.70
N VAL A 75 -15.86 8.31 -2.11
CA VAL A 75 -14.51 8.87 -1.92
C VAL A 75 -14.32 9.34 -0.47
N GLY A 76 -13.16 9.02 0.13
CA GLY A 76 -12.93 9.26 1.56
C GLY A 76 -13.57 8.21 2.49
N VAL A 77 -13.97 7.06 1.94
CA VAL A 77 -14.52 5.92 2.69
C VAL A 77 -13.63 4.71 2.47
N TYR A 78 -13.23 4.04 3.56
CA TYR A 78 -12.43 2.83 3.45
C TYR A 78 -13.26 1.67 2.89
N THR A 79 -12.78 1.13 1.77
CA THR A 79 -13.37 -0.05 1.12
C THR A 79 -12.26 -1.00 0.69
N VAL A 80 -12.60 -2.28 0.63
CA VAL A 80 -11.76 -3.30 0.00
C VAL A 80 -12.53 -3.79 -1.23
N PRO A 81 -12.10 -3.42 -2.46
CA PRO A 81 -12.83 -3.80 -3.68
C PRO A 81 -13.12 -5.30 -3.74
N HIS A 82 -14.31 -5.69 -4.19
CA HIS A 82 -14.85 -7.06 -4.20
C HIS A 82 -15.24 -7.66 -2.85
N TYR A 83 -15.07 -6.96 -1.73
CA TYR A 83 -15.39 -7.47 -0.40
C TYR A 83 -16.34 -6.53 0.34
N THR A 84 -17.26 -7.11 1.10
CA THR A 84 -18.19 -6.34 1.93
C THR A 84 -17.52 -5.93 3.24
N SER A 85 -18.02 -4.86 3.87
CA SER A 85 -17.56 -4.45 5.21
C SER A 85 -17.74 -5.52 6.28
N ALA A 86 -18.74 -6.40 6.12
CA ALA A 86 -18.90 -7.56 6.99
C ALA A 86 -17.71 -8.54 6.88
N THR A 87 -17.04 -8.62 5.73
CA THR A 87 -15.94 -9.56 5.47
C THR A 87 -14.61 -9.06 6.04
N TYR A 88 -14.26 -7.78 5.82
CA TYR A 88 -13.03 -7.20 6.35
C TYR A 88 -13.16 -6.65 7.78
N GLY A 89 -14.33 -6.83 8.39
CA GLY A 89 -14.57 -6.64 9.82
C GLY A 89 -14.50 -5.18 10.24
N ARG A 90 -13.72 -4.92 11.30
CA ARG A 90 -13.58 -3.59 11.92
C ARG A 90 -12.48 -2.72 11.28
N ALA A 91 -12.01 -3.09 10.10
CA ALA A 91 -11.01 -2.30 9.40
C ALA A 91 -11.64 -1.05 8.79
N PHE A 92 -11.01 0.10 9.06
CA PHE A 92 -11.50 1.42 8.64
C PHE A 92 -10.43 2.23 7.88
N GLY A 93 -9.23 1.69 7.68
CA GLY A 93 -8.13 2.43 7.06
C GLY A 93 -6.80 1.68 7.05
N PRO A 94 -5.73 2.34 6.57
CA PRO A 94 -5.73 3.65 5.91
C PRO A 94 -6.44 3.61 4.55
N LEU A 95 -6.83 4.78 4.03
CA LEU A 95 -7.41 4.93 2.69
C LEU A 95 -6.39 4.59 1.59
N MET A 96 -6.90 4.24 0.40
CA MET A 96 -6.07 3.83 -0.74
C MET A 96 -5.32 5.01 -1.36
N LEU A 97 -4.28 4.71 -2.14
CA LEU A 97 -3.46 5.73 -2.81
C LEU A 97 -4.30 6.77 -3.62
N PRO A 98 -5.34 6.40 -4.39
CA PRO A 98 -6.21 7.39 -5.02
C PRO A 98 -6.80 8.44 -4.08
N ASP A 99 -7.27 8.06 -2.88
CA ASP A 99 -7.79 9.02 -1.90
C ASP A 99 -6.70 9.98 -1.41
N VAL A 100 -5.45 9.48 -1.27
CA VAL A 100 -4.29 10.30 -0.92
C VAL A 100 -4.02 11.35 -1.98
N LEU A 101 -3.99 10.95 -3.26
CA LEU A 101 -3.71 11.87 -4.36
C LEU A 101 -4.81 12.92 -4.50
N LEU A 102 -6.07 12.49 -4.44
CA LEU A 102 -7.23 13.37 -4.50
C LEU A 102 -7.25 14.36 -3.34
N PHE A 103 -6.98 13.90 -2.11
CA PHE A 103 -6.87 14.79 -0.95
C PHE A 103 -5.77 15.83 -1.14
N CYS A 104 -4.59 15.44 -1.61
CA CYS A 104 -3.49 16.37 -1.80
C CYS A 104 -3.86 17.47 -2.82
N ARG A 105 -4.46 17.10 -3.95
CA ARG A 105 -4.96 18.06 -4.95
C ARG A 105 -6.08 18.95 -4.42
N GLY A 106 -7.05 18.36 -3.72
CA GLY A 106 -8.15 19.09 -3.10
C GLY A 106 -7.68 20.09 -2.04
N LEU A 107 -6.67 19.73 -1.26
CA LEU A 107 -6.05 20.60 -0.26
C LEU A 107 -5.25 21.74 -0.91
N ASP A 108 -4.43 21.45 -1.93
CA ASP A 108 -3.73 22.49 -2.71
C ASP A 108 -4.72 23.49 -3.33
N ALA A 109 -5.79 22.99 -3.94
CA ALA A 109 -6.83 23.83 -4.53
C ALA A 109 -7.59 24.64 -3.46
N ALA A 110 -7.81 24.09 -2.27
CA ALA A 110 -8.45 24.81 -1.17
C ALA A 110 -7.56 25.91 -0.59
N LEU A 111 -6.24 25.66 -0.45
CA LEU A 111 -5.26 26.63 0.01
C LEU A 111 -5.04 27.76 -1.00
N SER A 112 -4.94 27.43 -2.29
CA SER A 112 -4.71 28.41 -3.37
C SER A 112 -5.87 29.39 -3.55
N ARG A 113 -7.09 29.01 -3.12
CA ARG A 113 -8.29 29.87 -3.15
C ARG A 113 -8.42 30.78 -1.94
N GLN A 114 -7.60 30.64 -0.91
CA GLN A 114 -7.68 31.49 0.27
C GLN A 114 -7.21 32.91 -0.04
N ALA A 115 -7.95 33.90 0.45
CA ALA A 115 -7.49 35.28 0.43
C ALA A 115 -6.27 35.44 1.36
N GLU A 116 -5.42 36.43 1.08
CA GLU A 116 -4.26 36.72 1.91
C GLU A 116 -4.69 36.95 3.38
N GLY A 117 -3.98 36.31 4.32
CA GLY A 117 -4.30 36.35 5.74
C GLY A 117 -5.44 35.44 6.20
N HIS A 118 -6.17 34.77 5.30
CA HIS A 118 -7.17 33.76 5.67
C HIS A 118 -6.55 32.38 5.85
N ARG A 119 -7.00 31.65 6.87
CA ARG A 119 -6.51 30.30 7.18
C ARG A 119 -7.51 29.23 6.75
N LEU A 120 -6.99 28.13 6.24
CA LEU A 120 -7.78 26.91 6.06
C LEU A 120 -7.69 26.08 7.34
N VAL A 121 -8.84 25.77 7.94
CA VAL A 121 -8.93 24.95 9.15
C VAL A 121 -9.48 23.58 8.77
N LEU A 122 -8.68 22.53 8.92
CA LEU A 122 -9.11 21.14 8.73
C LEU A 122 -9.73 20.60 10.01
N THR A 123 -10.95 20.10 9.90
CA THR A 123 -11.73 19.57 11.02
C THR A 123 -12.09 18.10 10.80
N THR A 124 -12.47 17.44 11.89
CA THR A 124 -13.00 16.07 11.90
C THR A 124 -14.32 16.07 12.67
N PRO A 125 -15.24 15.13 12.41
CA PRO A 125 -16.42 14.94 13.25
C PRO A 125 -16.02 14.69 14.71
N HIS A 126 -16.87 15.15 15.64
CA HIS A 126 -16.68 14.92 17.07
C HIS A 126 -16.92 13.46 17.42
N GLY A 127 -16.00 12.84 18.17
CA GLY A 127 -16.13 11.44 18.61
C GLY A 127 -15.93 10.39 17.53
N ASP A 128 -15.26 10.74 16.42
CA ASP A 128 -14.97 9.82 15.31
C ASP A 128 -13.44 9.60 15.16
N PRO A 129 -12.87 8.63 15.91
CA PRO A 129 -11.44 8.36 15.86
C PRO A 129 -10.98 7.74 14.54
N GLU A 130 -11.86 7.02 13.83
CA GLU A 130 -11.57 6.38 12.55
C GLU A 130 -11.39 7.41 11.44
N TYR A 131 -12.33 8.37 11.35
CA TYR A 131 -12.21 9.52 10.47
C TYR A 131 -10.95 10.32 10.77
N ARG A 132 -10.68 10.59 12.05
CA ARG A 132 -9.52 11.37 12.50
C ARG A 132 -8.21 10.71 12.12
N ALA A 133 -8.08 9.40 12.30
CA ALA A 133 -6.89 8.65 11.92
C ALA A 133 -6.65 8.68 10.40
N ASN A 134 -7.67 8.44 9.58
CA ASN A 134 -7.55 8.54 8.12
C ASN A 134 -7.18 9.96 7.68
N ALA A 135 -7.88 10.98 8.20
CA ALA A 135 -7.58 12.38 7.89
C ALA A 135 -6.14 12.77 8.27
N ALA A 136 -5.60 12.23 9.38
CA ALA A 136 -4.22 12.45 9.77
C ALA A 136 -3.22 11.77 8.83
N VAL A 137 -3.50 10.55 8.34
CA VAL A 137 -2.68 9.90 7.29
C VAL A 137 -2.61 10.79 6.05
N LEU A 138 -3.77 11.27 5.57
CA LEU A 138 -3.86 12.13 4.39
C LEU A 138 -3.10 13.46 4.56
N LEU A 139 -3.28 14.12 5.70
CA LEU A 139 -2.58 15.37 6.00
C LEU A 139 -1.07 15.18 6.07
N GLY A 140 -0.59 14.13 6.74
CA GLY A 140 0.84 13.86 6.80
C GLY A 140 1.41 13.46 5.44
N ALA A 141 0.68 12.72 4.61
CA ALA A 141 1.08 12.41 3.24
C ALA A 141 1.26 13.70 2.40
N TYR A 142 0.32 14.64 2.51
CA TYR A 142 0.42 15.94 1.87
C TYR A 142 1.67 16.73 2.31
N LEU A 143 1.98 16.73 3.61
CA LEU A 143 3.16 17.40 4.14
C LEU A 143 4.47 16.73 3.65
N VAL A 144 4.52 15.40 3.66
CA VAL A 144 5.71 14.63 3.24
C VAL A 144 5.98 14.75 1.74
N VAL A 145 4.94 14.56 0.93
CA VAL A 145 5.08 14.44 -0.52
C VAL A 145 4.99 15.80 -1.20
N GLY A 146 4.04 16.65 -0.77
CA GLY A 146 3.82 17.97 -1.36
C GLY A 146 4.76 19.06 -0.85
N HIS A 147 5.21 18.97 0.41
CA HIS A 147 5.94 20.05 1.10
C HIS A 147 7.30 19.65 1.68
N GLU A 148 7.83 18.48 1.30
CA GLU A 148 9.16 18.00 1.71
C GLU A 148 9.36 17.85 3.24
N TRP A 149 8.29 17.64 4.00
CA TRP A 149 8.44 17.32 5.43
C TRP A 149 8.98 15.90 5.61
N THR A 150 9.84 15.72 6.60
CA THR A 150 10.21 14.39 7.10
C THR A 150 9.09 13.83 7.99
N PRO A 151 8.91 12.50 8.07
CA PRO A 151 7.95 11.89 9.01
C PRO A 151 8.11 12.42 10.44
N ARG A 152 9.36 12.59 10.91
CA ARG A 152 9.66 13.19 12.22
C ARG A 152 9.11 14.60 12.42
N GLN A 153 9.13 15.44 11.38
CA GLN A 153 8.53 16.79 11.46
C GLN A 153 7.00 16.71 11.56
N VAL A 154 6.38 15.78 10.82
CA VAL A 154 4.94 15.54 10.90
C VAL A 154 4.56 15.02 12.28
N GLU A 155 5.28 14.03 12.81
CA GLU A 155 5.07 13.51 14.16
C GLU A 155 5.24 14.57 15.24
N ALA A 156 6.24 15.45 15.13
CA ALA A 156 6.41 16.55 16.07
C ALA A 156 5.20 17.52 16.07
N ALA A 157 4.61 17.77 14.90
CA ALA A 157 3.45 18.63 14.75
C ALA A 157 2.13 17.93 15.16
N LEU A 158 2.01 16.62 14.92
CA LEU A 158 0.80 15.81 15.04
C LEU A 158 1.01 14.60 15.95
N ALA A 159 1.68 14.78 17.09
CA ALA A 159 2.17 13.69 17.94
C ALA A 159 1.06 12.75 18.45
N ARG A 160 -0.09 13.30 18.81
CA ARG A 160 -1.26 12.51 19.23
C ARG A 160 -1.74 11.60 18.09
N GLU A 161 -1.80 12.16 16.89
CA GLU A 161 -2.32 11.48 15.71
C GLU A 161 -1.37 10.38 15.25
N ALA A 162 -0.06 10.61 15.34
CA ALA A 162 0.98 9.63 14.98
C ALA A 162 0.79 8.28 15.67
N SER A 163 0.33 8.30 16.93
CA SER A 163 0.15 7.11 17.77
C SER A 163 -1.15 6.34 17.52
N ALA A 164 -2.09 6.91 16.75
CA ALA A 164 -3.35 6.24 16.43
C ALA A 164 -3.07 4.98 15.59
N ARG A 165 -3.84 3.92 15.87
CA ARG A 165 -3.64 2.58 15.31
C ARG A 165 -4.78 2.19 14.40
N PHE A 166 -4.49 1.35 13.42
CA PHE A 166 -5.49 0.74 12.55
C PHE A 166 -5.70 -0.72 12.93
N THR A 167 -6.96 -1.15 12.89
CA THR A 167 -7.30 -2.56 12.98
C THR A 167 -6.73 -3.32 11.79
N CYS A 168 -6.03 -4.42 12.04
CA CYS A 168 -5.63 -5.34 10.97
C CYS A 168 -6.88 -5.76 10.20
N ALA A 169 -6.82 -5.73 8.86
CA ALA A 169 -7.96 -6.19 8.08
C ALA A 169 -8.26 -7.65 8.41
N TRP A 170 -9.53 -8.04 8.28
CA TRP A 170 -10.00 -9.42 8.48
C TRP A 170 -9.89 -9.93 9.93
N SER A 171 -9.39 -9.10 10.84
CA SER A 171 -9.31 -9.40 12.27
C SER A 171 -10.58 -8.92 13.00
N THR A 172 -10.97 -9.67 14.03
CA THR A 172 -11.99 -9.24 15.00
C THR A 172 -11.41 -8.43 16.15
N GLU A 173 -10.08 -8.35 16.26
CA GLU A 173 -9.40 -7.61 17.32
C GLU A 173 -9.67 -6.11 17.19
N PRO A 174 -9.70 -5.36 18.31
CA PRO A 174 -9.94 -3.93 18.29
C PRO A 174 -8.68 -3.15 17.88
N ALA A 175 -8.86 -1.91 17.42
CA ALA A 175 -7.81 -1.07 16.84
C ALA A 175 -6.65 -0.77 17.82
N GLU A 176 -6.91 -0.74 19.13
CA GLU A 176 -5.90 -0.51 20.18
C GLU A 176 -4.81 -1.59 20.18
N GLN A 177 -5.12 -2.78 19.67
CA GLN A 177 -4.17 -3.89 19.48
C GLN A 177 -3.55 -3.92 18.08
N GLY A 178 -3.90 -2.97 17.22
CA GLY A 178 -3.38 -2.86 15.85
C GLY A 178 -1.88 -2.61 15.80
N VAL A 179 -1.20 -3.22 14.83
CA VAL A 179 0.26 -3.09 14.70
C VAL A 179 0.62 -1.80 13.96
N LEU A 180 -0.11 -1.51 12.89
CA LEU A 180 0.04 -0.33 12.05
C LEU A 180 -0.41 0.93 12.78
N THR A 181 0.45 1.94 12.77
CA THR A 181 0.15 3.29 13.26
C THR A 181 -0.01 4.30 12.13
N VAL A 182 -0.60 5.45 12.41
CA VAL A 182 -0.60 6.61 11.47
C VAL A 182 0.83 7.06 11.15
N GLY A 183 1.75 7.05 12.12
CA GLY A 183 3.16 7.35 11.90
C GLY A 183 3.82 6.40 10.90
N ASP A 184 3.52 5.11 10.99
CA ASP A 184 4.02 4.09 10.04
C ASP A 184 3.55 4.38 8.59
N CYS A 185 2.32 4.90 8.42
CA CYS A 185 1.84 5.33 7.11
C CYS A 185 2.67 6.50 6.55
N TRP A 186 3.06 7.47 7.39
CA TRP A 186 3.91 8.59 6.96
C TRP A 186 5.32 8.14 6.61
N GLU A 187 5.91 7.22 7.39
CA GLU A 187 7.17 6.55 7.04
C GLU A 187 7.07 5.80 5.70
N GLY A 188 5.93 5.12 5.46
CA GLY A 188 5.64 4.47 4.19
C GLY A 188 5.58 5.44 3.01
N MET A 189 4.95 6.61 3.19
CA MET A 189 4.90 7.65 2.15
C MET A 189 6.29 8.24 1.87
N ALA A 190 7.09 8.47 2.90
CA ALA A 190 8.46 8.97 2.74
C ALA A 190 9.34 7.96 1.99
N MET A 191 9.21 6.67 2.32
CA MET A 191 9.88 5.57 1.62
C MET A 191 9.42 5.48 0.16
N ALA A 192 8.11 5.49 -0.09
CA ALA A 192 7.54 5.45 -1.44
C ALA A 192 8.02 6.64 -2.30
N LYS A 193 8.10 7.83 -1.72
CA LYS A 193 8.68 9.01 -2.38
C LYS A 193 10.16 8.83 -2.69
N ALA A 194 10.96 8.41 -1.71
CA ALA A 194 12.40 8.21 -1.87
C ALA A 194 12.74 7.17 -2.94
N LEU A 195 11.89 6.16 -3.11
CA LEU A 195 12.03 5.12 -4.13
C LEU A 195 11.25 5.40 -5.42
N SER A 196 10.65 6.59 -5.55
CA SER A 196 9.84 7.00 -6.71
C SER A 196 8.64 6.09 -7.01
N PHE A 197 8.10 5.41 -6.00
CA PHE A 197 6.81 4.72 -6.09
C PHE A 197 5.66 5.73 -6.11
N LEU A 198 5.86 6.85 -5.40
CA LEU A 198 4.97 8.00 -5.36
C LEU A 198 5.77 9.22 -5.80
N THR A 199 5.47 9.75 -6.98
CA THR A 199 6.23 10.88 -7.54
C THR A 199 5.60 12.22 -7.16
N ALA A 200 6.38 13.29 -7.29
CA ALA A 200 5.86 14.64 -7.02
C ALA A 200 4.81 15.06 -8.07
N GLU A 201 4.93 14.56 -9.29
CA GLU A 201 4.02 14.83 -10.41
C GLU A 201 2.63 14.27 -10.12
N MET A 202 2.53 13.05 -9.58
CA MET A 202 1.25 12.46 -9.15
C MET A 202 0.49 13.32 -8.13
N VAL A 203 1.19 14.20 -7.40
CA VAL A 203 0.61 15.09 -6.39
C VAL A 203 0.43 16.52 -6.90
N LYS A 204 1.24 16.97 -7.86
CA LYS A 204 1.26 18.37 -8.32
C LYS A 204 0.55 18.60 -9.66
N ASP A 205 0.46 17.56 -10.48
CA ASP A 205 -0.13 17.62 -11.81
C ASP A 205 -1.47 16.86 -11.86
N ASP A 206 -2.52 17.51 -12.39
CA ASP A 206 -3.86 16.94 -12.44
C ASP A 206 -3.98 15.76 -13.42
N VAL A 207 -3.19 15.74 -14.49
CA VAL A 207 -3.23 14.68 -15.50
C VAL A 207 -2.57 13.44 -14.94
N GLU A 208 -1.37 13.58 -14.38
CA GLU A 208 -0.63 12.49 -13.73
C GLU A 208 -1.39 11.93 -12.53
N MET A 209 -1.98 12.79 -11.71
CA MET A 209 -2.85 12.37 -10.60
C MET A 209 -4.01 11.50 -11.10
N LYS A 210 -4.75 11.97 -12.12
CA LYS A 210 -5.90 11.24 -12.66
C LYS A 210 -5.49 9.93 -13.31
N ALA A 211 -4.37 9.90 -14.03
CA ALA A 211 -3.83 8.68 -14.63
C ALA A 211 -3.46 7.65 -13.56
N ALA A 212 -2.77 8.07 -12.49
CA ALA A 212 -2.44 7.21 -11.37
C ALA A 212 -3.70 6.68 -10.66
N CYS A 213 -4.67 7.55 -10.35
CA CYS A 213 -5.95 7.17 -9.75
C CYS A 213 -6.70 6.15 -10.62
N ALA A 214 -6.81 6.40 -11.92
CA ALA A 214 -7.47 5.50 -12.86
C ALA A 214 -6.76 4.14 -12.92
N SER A 215 -5.42 4.13 -13.02
CA SER A 215 -4.63 2.90 -13.07
C SER A 215 -4.81 2.04 -11.82
N TYR A 216 -4.67 2.62 -10.61
CA TYR A 216 -4.83 1.89 -9.35
C TYR A 216 -6.27 1.40 -9.14
N THR A 217 -7.25 2.25 -9.46
CA THR A 217 -8.67 1.88 -9.33
C THR A 217 -9.01 0.75 -10.29
N HIS A 218 -8.59 0.84 -11.56
CA HIS A 218 -8.84 -0.17 -12.58
C HIS A 218 -8.23 -1.52 -12.19
N GLN A 219 -6.94 -1.56 -11.82
CA GLN A 219 -6.29 -2.81 -11.41
C GLN A 219 -6.94 -3.45 -10.19
N SER A 220 -7.33 -2.65 -9.20
CA SER A 220 -7.94 -3.15 -7.97
C SER A 220 -9.39 -3.59 -8.16
N HIS A 221 -10.16 -2.98 -9.07
CA HIS A 221 -11.56 -3.33 -9.30
C HIS A 221 -11.77 -4.35 -10.42
N ARG A 222 -10.86 -4.42 -11.41
CA ARG A 222 -10.94 -5.38 -12.52
C ARG A 222 -10.25 -6.67 -12.10
N TYR A 223 -8.95 -6.58 -11.82
CA TYR A 223 -8.10 -7.76 -11.67
C TYR A 223 -7.83 -8.16 -10.21
N ASP A 224 -8.41 -7.43 -9.25
CA ASP A 224 -8.12 -7.53 -7.81
C ASP A 224 -6.63 -7.66 -7.51
N CYS A 225 -5.90 -6.68 -8.02
CA CYS A 225 -4.47 -6.57 -7.83
C CYS A 225 -4.07 -5.12 -7.57
N SER A 226 -2.86 -4.93 -7.06
CA SER A 226 -2.26 -3.62 -6.89
C SER A 226 -0.74 -3.70 -6.92
N TRP A 227 -0.09 -2.62 -7.36
CA TRP A 227 1.35 -2.47 -7.29
C TRP A 227 1.81 -2.19 -5.86
N ILE A 228 2.68 -3.06 -5.34
CA ILE A 228 3.47 -2.76 -4.14
C ILE A 228 4.73 -1.98 -4.54
N VAL A 229 5.31 -2.31 -5.69
CA VAL A 229 6.40 -1.56 -6.32
C VAL A 229 5.98 -1.27 -7.76
N PRO A 230 5.61 -0.03 -8.11
CA PRO A 230 5.08 0.31 -9.43
C PRO A 230 5.94 -0.20 -10.58
N GLY A 231 5.31 -0.93 -11.52
CA GLY A 231 5.96 -1.53 -12.69
C GLY A 231 6.93 -2.67 -12.40
N ARG A 232 7.09 -3.11 -11.13
CA ARG A 232 8.12 -4.09 -10.72
C ARG A 232 7.59 -5.25 -9.90
N LEU A 233 6.67 -4.99 -8.98
CA LEU A 233 6.14 -6.00 -8.07
C LEU A 233 4.66 -5.73 -7.79
N MET A 234 3.82 -6.61 -8.35
CA MET A 234 2.37 -6.55 -8.22
C MET A 234 1.88 -7.70 -7.35
N VAL A 235 0.82 -7.46 -6.59
CA VAL A 235 0.15 -8.49 -5.79
C VAL A 235 -1.33 -8.56 -6.13
N GLY A 236 -1.92 -9.75 -6.09
CA GLY A 236 -3.35 -9.89 -6.35
C GLY A 236 -3.94 -11.23 -5.94
N ALA A 237 -5.24 -11.36 -6.16
CA ALA A 237 -5.97 -12.61 -5.98
C ALA A 237 -5.63 -13.64 -7.06
N ASP A 238 -6.02 -14.90 -6.83
CA ASP A 238 -5.78 -15.96 -7.79
C ASP A 238 -6.61 -15.67 -9.05
N PRO A 239 -6.00 -15.62 -10.25
CA PRO A 239 -6.68 -15.33 -11.50
C PRO A 239 -7.99 -16.08 -11.66
N VAL A 240 -8.02 -17.37 -11.33
CA VAL A 240 -9.17 -18.24 -11.52
C VAL A 240 -10.30 -17.92 -10.54
N THR A 241 -9.97 -17.42 -9.35
CA THR A 241 -10.96 -16.93 -8.39
C THR A 241 -11.58 -15.59 -8.80
N VAL A 242 -10.85 -14.79 -9.59
CA VAL A 242 -11.34 -13.52 -10.17
C VAL A 242 -12.06 -13.75 -11.50
N ILE A 243 -11.72 -14.78 -12.28
CA ILE A 243 -12.40 -15.13 -13.53
C ILE A 243 -13.78 -15.74 -13.30
N CYS A 244 -14.00 -16.26 -12.10
CA CYS A 244 -15.34 -16.60 -11.63
C CYS A 244 -15.93 -15.53 -10.73
N ASP A 245 -15.44 -14.29 -10.82
CA ASP A 245 -16.14 -13.16 -10.21
C ASP A 245 -17.52 -13.07 -10.88
N PRO A 246 -18.61 -13.11 -10.10
CA PRO A 246 -19.94 -13.04 -10.66
C PRO A 246 -20.19 -11.69 -11.35
N ASN A 247 -19.35 -10.68 -11.10
CA ASN A 247 -19.37 -9.41 -11.81
C ASN A 247 -18.71 -9.55 -13.20
N PRO A 248 -19.49 -9.46 -14.29
CA PRO A 248 -18.94 -9.59 -15.65
C PRO A 248 -17.97 -8.46 -16.02
N VAL A 249 -17.98 -7.36 -15.26
CA VAL A 249 -17.10 -6.20 -15.42
C VAL A 249 -15.72 -6.43 -14.81
N THR A 250 -15.47 -7.51 -14.04
CA THR A 250 -14.21 -7.67 -13.29
C THR A 250 -13.25 -8.72 -13.87
N CYS A 251 -13.66 -9.92 -14.28
CA CYS A 251 -12.93 -10.72 -15.29
C CYS A 251 -13.75 -11.94 -15.73
N ASN A 252 -13.88 -12.19 -17.04
CA ASN A 252 -14.63 -13.36 -17.55
C ASN A 252 -13.74 -14.46 -18.18
N SER A 253 -12.46 -14.18 -18.46
CA SER A 253 -11.53 -15.16 -19.08
C SER A 253 -10.11 -15.07 -18.53
N LEU A 254 -9.45 -16.24 -18.41
CA LEU A 254 -8.01 -16.35 -18.08
C LEU A 254 -7.15 -16.03 -19.28
N LEU A 255 -7.53 -16.61 -20.41
CA LEU A 255 -6.74 -16.69 -21.63
C LEU A 255 -7.38 -15.85 -22.73
N PRO A 256 -6.60 -15.46 -23.75
CA PRO A 256 -7.13 -14.86 -24.96
C PRO A 256 -8.15 -15.76 -25.65
N ASP A 257 -9.07 -15.15 -26.41
CA ASP A 257 -10.11 -15.86 -27.14
C ASP A 257 -9.55 -16.97 -28.04
N GLY A 258 -10.10 -18.18 -27.90
CA GLY A 258 -9.74 -19.36 -28.69
C GLY A 258 -8.74 -20.31 -28.03
N ASP A 259 -8.15 -19.96 -26.88
CA ASP A 259 -7.29 -20.86 -26.10
C ASP A 259 -8.00 -21.41 -24.86
N SER A 260 -8.21 -22.72 -24.82
CA SER A 260 -8.83 -23.44 -23.69
C SER A 260 -7.83 -24.27 -22.88
N THR A 261 -6.53 -24.20 -23.20
CA THR A 261 -5.49 -25.08 -22.64
C THR A 261 -5.20 -24.86 -21.15
N ALA A 262 -5.66 -23.75 -20.56
CA ALA A 262 -5.46 -23.46 -19.13
C ALA A 262 -6.58 -23.94 -18.19
N LEU A 263 -7.68 -24.48 -18.73
CA LEU A 263 -8.74 -25.10 -17.92
C LEU A 263 -8.26 -26.45 -17.36
N PRO A 264 -8.76 -26.89 -16.19
CA PRO A 264 -8.15 -27.99 -15.43
C PRO A 264 -8.07 -29.28 -16.27
N GLY A 265 -6.89 -29.54 -16.83
CA GLY A 265 -6.48 -30.83 -17.34
C GLY A 265 -5.80 -31.60 -16.21
N GLU A 266 -6.23 -32.84 -15.99
CA GLU A 266 -5.59 -33.78 -15.09
C GLU A 266 -4.13 -33.98 -15.50
N GLU A 267 -3.19 -33.34 -14.80
CA GLU A 267 -1.79 -33.78 -14.65
C GLU A 267 -1.07 -32.81 -13.68
N ALA A 268 -1.39 -32.94 -12.40
CA ALA A 268 -0.54 -32.41 -11.33
C ALA A 268 0.41 -33.52 -10.87
N GLU A 269 1.72 -33.30 -10.94
CA GLU A 269 2.69 -34.18 -10.30
C GLU A 269 2.40 -34.29 -8.79
N GLY A 270 1.92 -35.47 -8.37
CA GLY A 270 2.12 -36.07 -7.05
C GLY A 270 2.12 -35.13 -5.83
N GLY A 271 1.09 -34.30 -5.67
CA GLY A 271 0.84 -33.59 -4.41
C GLY A 271 0.02 -34.47 -3.49
N ALA A 272 0.65 -35.10 -2.50
CA ALA A 272 0.01 -35.94 -1.49
C ALA A 272 -1.31 -35.32 -0.99
N ALA A 273 -2.39 -36.11 -1.05
CA ALA A 273 -3.55 -35.91 -0.19
C ALA A 273 -3.05 -35.76 1.26
N PHE A 274 -3.66 -34.85 2.02
CA PHE A 274 -3.39 -34.69 3.45
C PHE A 274 -3.32 -36.07 4.13
N PRO A 275 -2.23 -36.43 4.83
CA PRO A 275 -2.26 -37.63 5.66
C PRO A 275 -3.26 -37.38 6.80
N SER A 276 -4.35 -38.16 6.82
CA SER A 276 -5.17 -38.32 7.99
C SER A 276 -4.41 -39.23 8.96
N GLU A 277 -3.61 -38.65 9.85
CA GLU A 277 -3.06 -39.40 10.97
C GLU A 277 -4.08 -39.44 12.13
N GLY A 278 -4.42 -40.66 12.54
CA GLY A 278 -4.89 -40.98 13.89
C GLY A 278 -6.40 -41.13 14.06
N ALA A 279 -6.95 -42.29 13.67
CA ALA A 279 -8.19 -42.78 14.24
C ALA A 279 -7.92 -43.33 15.64
N GLU A 280 -8.41 -42.66 16.68
CA GLU A 280 -8.71 -43.28 17.96
C GLU A 280 -10.15 -42.97 18.39
N ASP A 281 -10.82 -44.07 18.69
CA ASP A 281 -12.11 -44.37 19.29
C ASP A 281 -12.93 -43.26 19.99
N GLY A 282 -14.22 -43.21 19.64
CA GLY A 282 -15.27 -43.40 20.64
C GLY A 282 -15.71 -42.24 21.54
N SER A 283 -16.67 -41.46 21.02
CA SER A 283 -17.80 -40.88 21.76
C SER A 283 -17.60 -39.61 22.61
N ASN A 284 -18.53 -38.66 22.41
CA ASN A 284 -18.81 -37.45 23.19
C ASN A 284 -17.76 -36.33 23.20
N LEU A 285 -17.70 -35.57 22.11
CA LEU A 285 -17.34 -34.15 22.17
C LEU A 285 -18.39 -33.30 21.45
N ARG A 286 -18.85 -32.30 22.18
CA ARG A 286 -19.83 -31.29 21.74
C ARG A 286 -19.33 -30.62 20.46
N ARG A 287 -20.30 -30.16 19.66
CA ARG A 287 -20.12 -29.22 18.56
C ARG A 287 -19.48 -27.92 19.07
N GLU A 288 -18.16 -27.93 19.25
CA GLU A 288 -17.36 -26.74 19.50
C GLU A 288 -17.10 -26.06 18.16
N SER A 289 -17.70 -24.88 17.99
CA SER A 289 -17.30 -23.93 16.96
C SER A 289 -15.89 -23.45 17.30
N VAL A 290 -14.88 -23.94 16.59
CA VAL A 290 -13.47 -23.55 16.81
C VAL A 290 -12.93 -22.88 15.56
N GLY A 291 -12.35 -21.71 15.80
CA GLY A 291 -11.92 -20.74 14.81
C GLY A 291 -10.84 -21.27 13.88
N SER A 292 -11.18 -21.28 12.60
CA SER A 292 -10.25 -21.17 11.49
C SER A 292 -10.55 -19.82 10.87
N VAL A 293 -9.54 -18.96 10.67
CA VAL A 293 -9.65 -17.93 9.63
C VAL A 293 -9.76 -18.73 8.33
N ASP A 294 -10.99 -19.06 7.94
CA ASP A 294 -11.26 -19.47 6.57
C ASP A 294 -10.67 -18.36 5.71
N THR A 295 -9.60 -18.70 4.99
CA THR A 295 -8.96 -17.90 3.92
C THR A 295 -9.96 -16.88 3.40
N VAL A 296 -9.63 -15.59 3.37
CA VAL A 296 -10.51 -14.52 2.86
C VAL A 296 -11.21 -15.01 1.58
N CYS A 297 -12.44 -15.48 1.74
CA CYS A 297 -13.25 -16.01 0.65
C CYS A 297 -14.09 -14.84 0.20
N ARG A 298 -14.10 -14.61 -1.12
CA ARG A 298 -15.17 -13.79 -1.68
C ARG A 298 -16.49 -14.50 -1.42
N ASP A 299 -17.49 -13.76 -0.98
CA ASP A 299 -18.85 -14.27 -0.92
C ASP A 299 -19.41 -14.31 -2.35
N PHE A 300 -19.62 -15.51 -2.87
CA PHE A 300 -20.16 -15.72 -4.21
C PHE A 300 -21.70 -15.85 -4.20
N SER A 301 -22.35 -15.78 -3.04
CA SER A 301 -23.78 -15.96 -2.90
C SER A 301 -24.54 -14.63 -3.02
N GLY A 302 -25.49 -14.55 -3.95
CA GLY A 302 -26.46 -13.44 -4.02
C GLY A 302 -26.22 -12.33 -5.05
N TYR A 303 -25.23 -12.45 -5.95
CA TYR A 303 -25.06 -11.49 -7.03
C TYR A 303 -25.96 -11.79 -8.24
N VAL A 304 -26.65 -10.76 -8.75
CA VAL A 304 -27.45 -10.82 -9.99
C VAL A 304 -26.65 -10.14 -11.12
N PRO A 305 -26.27 -10.84 -12.19
CA PRO A 305 -25.57 -10.23 -13.31
C PRO A 305 -26.41 -9.14 -13.96
N MET A 306 -25.91 -7.90 -13.97
CA MET A 306 -26.43 -6.88 -14.88
C MET A 306 -25.93 -7.22 -16.29
N ALA A 307 -26.85 -7.36 -17.24
CA ALA A 307 -26.53 -7.61 -18.63
C ALA A 307 -25.64 -6.48 -19.19
N SER A 308 -24.47 -6.83 -19.73
CA SER A 308 -23.57 -5.88 -20.37
C SER A 308 -24.08 -5.48 -21.75
N SER A 309 -24.45 -4.21 -21.92
CA SER A 309 -24.77 -3.62 -23.22
C SER A 309 -23.61 -2.74 -23.74
N HIS A 310 -22.44 -3.29 -24.08
CA HIS A 310 -21.29 -2.44 -24.45
C HIS A 310 -20.46 -2.94 -25.63
N SER A 311 -19.88 -1.97 -26.33
CA SER A 311 -19.20 -2.01 -27.63
C SER A 311 -17.73 -2.47 -27.52
N PRO A 312 -17.19 -3.20 -28.49
CA PRO A 312 -15.80 -3.67 -28.47
C PRO A 312 -14.81 -2.55 -28.81
N GLY A 313 -13.77 -2.32 -27.99
CA GLY A 313 -12.59 -1.56 -28.44
C GLY A 313 -11.75 -0.74 -27.46
N SER A 314 -12.02 -0.68 -26.15
CA SER A 314 -11.09 -0.04 -25.20
C SER A 314 -10.08 -1.06 -24.63
N PHE A 315 -8.91 -0.61 -24.19
CA PHE A 315 -7.90 -1.40 -23.46
C PHE A 315 -8.42 -2.04 -22.14
N GLU A 316 -9.71 -1.90 -21.84
CA GLU A 316 -10.34 -2.10 -20.53
C GLU A 316 -10.90 -3.52 -20.33
N ASP A 317 -10.83 -4.36 -21.36
CA ASP A 317 -11.40 -5.72 -21.37
C ASP A 317 -10.38 -6.80 -21.75
N LEU A 318 -9.13 -6.66 -21.29
CA LEU A 318 -8.14 -7.72 -21.48
C LEU A 318 -8.47 -8.93 -20.60
N ASP A 319 -8.32 -10.13 -21.18
CA ASP A 319 -8.19 -11.35 -20.39
C ASP A 319 -6.99 -11.23 -19.43
N TYR A 320 -6.97 -12.07 -18.41
CA TYR A 320 -5.98 -11.95 -17.34
C TYR A 320 -4.54 -12.08 -17.85
N VAL A 321 -4.26 -12.97 -18.81
CA VAL A 321 -2.92 -13.13 -19.39
C VAL A 321 -2.53 -11.91 -20.21
N SER A 322 -3.42 -11.39 -21.05
CA SER A 322 -3.18 -10.17 -21.82
C SER A 322 -2.91 -8.97 -20.90
N PHE A 323 -3.64 -8.86 -19.79
CA PHE A 323 -3.40 -7.85 -18.75
C PHE A 323 -2.00 -7.99 -18.12
N LEU A 324 -1.60 -9.20 -17.72
CA LEU A 324 -0.28 -9.45 -17.14
C LEU A 324 0.84 -9.04 -18.12
N ARG A 325 0.70 -9.39 -19.40
CA ARG A 325 1.67 -9.02 -20.44
C ARG A 325 1.72 -7.51 -20.66
N ALA A 326 0.57 -6.86 -20.77
CA ALA A 326 0.49 -5.40 -20.91
C ALA A 326 1.09 -4.66 -19.69
N SER A 327 1.03 -5.29 -18.51
CA SER A 327 1.63 -4.79 -17.28
C SER A 327 3.14 -5.10 -17.15
N GLY A 328 3.76 -5.72 -18.16
CA GLY A 328 5.19 -6.07 -18.15
C GLY A 328 5.54 -7.23 -17.23
N VAL A 329 4.57 -8.06 -16.82
CA VAL A 329 4.81 -9.20 -15.94
C VAL A 329 5.49 -10.32 -16.71
N GLY A 330 6.70 -10.67 -16.29
CA GLY A 330 7.49 -11.78 -16.84
C GLY A 330 7.60 -12.99 -15.91
N LEU A 331 7.22 -12.84 -14.63
CA LEU A 331 7.22 -13.91 -13.63
C LEU A 331 5.96 -13.86 -12.77
N VAL A 332 5.33 -15.01 -12.58
CA VAL A 332 4.23 -15.22 -11.63
C VAL A 332 4.67 -16.16 -10.52
N LEU A 333 4.53 -15.69 -9.27
CA LEU A 333 4.73 -16.49 -8.06
C LEU A 333 3.37 -16.84 -7.46
N ARG A 334 3.00 -18.12 -7.49
CA ARG A 334 1.77 -18.62 -6.87
C ARG A 334 2.01 -19.11 -5.45
N ALA A 335 1.29 -18.53 -4.50
CA ALA A 335 1.41 -18.85 -3.08
C ALA A 335 0.29 -19.73 -2.51
N ASN A 336 -0.84 -19.88 -3.22
CA ASN A 336 -1.87 -20.87 -2.90
C ASN A 336 -1.57 -22.24 -3.54
N PHE A 337 -2.19 -23.28 -2.99
CA PHE A 337 -2.25 -24.58 -3.62
C PHE A 337 -3.22 -24.56 -4.80
N HIS A 338 -3.08 -25.53 -5.70
CA HIS A 338 -3.95 -25.67 -6.87
C HIS A 338 -5.42 -25.85 -6.46
N ASN A 339 -5.69 -26.49 -5.33
CA ASN A 339 -7.01 -26.56 -4.72
C ASN A 339 -6.90 -26.25 -3.22
N GLU A 340 -7.76 -25.38 -2.71
CA GLU A 340 -7.85 -24.99 -1.30
C GLU A 340 -9.31 -24.84 -0.88
N ASN A 341 -9.60 -25.02 0.41
CA ASN A 341 -10.94 -24.81 0.96
C ASN A 341 -11.47 -23.42 0.59
N GLY A 342 -12.72 -23.37 0.14
CA GLY A 342 -13.39 -22.13 -0.27
C GLY A 342 -12.96 -21.57 -1.63
N MET A 343 -12.19 -22.32 -2.44
CA MET A 343 -12.07 -22.04 -3.87
C MET A 343 -13.27 -22.67 -4.60
N PRO A 344 -13.96 -21.94 -5.49
CA PRO A 344 -15.12 -22.48 -6.22
C PRO A 344 -14.72 -23.54 -7.26
N LYS A 345 -13.49 -23.47 -7.75
CA LYS A 345 -12.85 -24.45 -8.65
C LYS A 345 -11.34 -24.45 -8.40
N PRO A 346 -10.62 -25.51 -8.82
CA PRO A 346 -9.16 -25.50 -8.79
C PRO A 346 -8.59 -24.32 -9.59
N SER A 347 -7.40 -23.87 -9.20
CA SER A 347 -6.57 -22.87 -9.90
C SER A 347 -6.16 -23.39 -11.29
N TYR A 348 -5.33 -22.62 -11.98
CA TYR A 348 -4.83 -22.95 -13.31
C TYR A 348 -3.63 -23.93 -13.27
N SER A 349 -3.32 -24.53 -14.42
CA SER A 349 -2.14 -25.40 -14.59
C SER A 349 -0.83 -24.62 -14.47
N ASP A 350 0.20 -25.24 -13.88
CA ASP A 350 1.51 -24.63 -13.66
C ASP A 350 2.18 -24.15 -14.95
N ARG A 351 1.78 -24.71 -16.10
CA ARG A 351 2.30 -24.38 -17.44
C ARG A 351 1.41 -23.42 -18.22
N ALA A 352 0.25 -23.03 -17.71
CA ALA A 352 -0.75 -22.24 -18.44
C ALA A 352 -0.22 -20.90 -18.97
N LEU A 353 0.79 -20.34 -18.31
CA LEU A 353 1.35 -19.03 -18.64
C LEU A 353 2.61 -19.10 -19.52
N GLU A 354 3.21 -20.29 -19.64
CA GLU A 354 4.46 -20.51 -20.38
C GLU A 354 4.34 -20.18 -21.88
N PRO A 355 3.26 -20.55 -22.60
CA PRO A 355 3.09 -20.21 -24.02
C PRO A 355 3.08 -18.70 -24.29
N TYR A 356 2.80 -17.91 -23.25
CA TYR A 356 2.68 -16.46 -23.30
C TYR A 356 3.96 -15.73 -22.87
N GLY A 357 5.05 -16.47 -22.66
CA GLY A 357 6.35 -15.92 -22.26
C GLY A 357 6.42 -15.51 -20.79
N ILE A 358 5.47 -15.94 -19.96
CA ILE A 358 5.44 -15.63 -18.53
C ILE A 358 5.96 -16.85 -17.76
N ARG A 359 7.07 -16.67 -17.05
CA ARG A 359 7.61 -17.70 -16.15
C ARG A 359 6.66 -17.91 -14.98
N HIS A 360 6.48 -19.15 -14.53
CA HIS A 360 5.63 -19.46 -13.39
C HIS A 360 6.40 -20.28 -12.35
N ALA A 361 6.26 -19.93 -11.08
CA ALA A 361 6.82 -20.69 -9.97
C ALA A 361 5.87 -20.78 -8.78
N ASN A 362 5.84 -21.97 -8.16
CA ASN A 362 5.04 -22.20 -6.96
C ASN A 362 5.87 -21.99 -5.68
N VAL A 363 5.40 -21.10 -4.81
CA VAL A 363 5.90 -20.88 -3.44
C VAL A 363 4.73 -21.08 -2.47
N ARG A 364 4.26 -22.33 -2.37
CA ARG A 364 3.01 -22.66 -1.68
C ARG A 364 3.15 -22.44 -0.16
N VAL A 365 2.39 -21.49 0.37
CA VAL A 365 2.35 -21.17 1.79
C VAL A 365 1.05 -21.71 2.38
N VAL A 366 1.16 -22.49 3.45
CA VAL A 366 0.00 -23.04 4.17
C VAL A 366 -0.72 -21.93 4.90
N ASP A 367 -2.01 -21.76 4.63
CA ASP A 367 -2.84 -20.73 5.25
C ASP A 367 -3.53 -21.27 6.51
N ARG A 368 -2.80 -21.30 7.63
CA ARG A 368 -3.36 -21.60 8.95
C ARG A 368 -2.94 -20.49 9.92
N GLU A 369 -3.93 -19.88 10.57
CA GLU A 369 -3.75 -18.82 11.58
C GLU A 369 -2.91 -17.63 11.07
N GLY A 370 -3.24 -17.12 9.88
CA GLY A 370 -2.48 -16.06 9.21
C GLY A 370 -1.09 -16.53 8.79
N GLY A 371 -1.06 -17.62 8.02
CA GLY A 371 0.15 -18.37 7.70
C GLY A 371 1.29 -17.49 7.17
N LEU A 372 2.48 -17.70 7.73
CA LEU A 372 3.73 -17.11 7.25
C LEU A 372 4.49 -18.15 6.40
N PRO A 373 5.22 -17.72 5.35
CA PRO A 373 6.09 -18.62 4.59
C PRO A 373 7.12 -19.29 5.51
N LYS A 374 7.42 -20.58 5.28
CA LYS A 374 8.53 -21.23 5.99
C LYS A 374 9.86 -20.74 5.42
N LYS A 375 10.95 -20.94 6.16
CA LYS A 375 12.31 -20.56 5.71
C LYS A 375 12.61 -20.96 4.26
N LYS A 376 12.31 -22.22 3.92
CA LYS A 376 12.50 -22.75 2.56
C LYS A 376 11.65 -22.05 1.48
N ASP A 377 10.44 -21.60 1.85
CA ASP A 377 9.51 -20.96 0.92
C ASP A 377 9.98 -19.52 0.67
N PHE A 378 10.43 -18.83 1.72
CA PHE A 378 11.11 -17.53 1.59
C PHE A 378 12.38 -17.64 0.74
N ALA A 379 13.26 -18.59 1.04
CA ALA A 379 14.50 -18.78 0.28
C ALA A 379 14.22 -19.01 -1.21
N LYS A 380 13.24 -19.87 -1.53
CA LYS A 380 12.81 -20.12 -2.91
C LYS A 380 12.26 -18.86 -3.58
N ALA A 381 11.42 -18.08 -2.90
CA ALA A 381 10.88 -16.85 -3.48
C ALA A 381 11.99 -15.83 -3.80
N LEU A 382 12.94 -15.65 -2.88
CA LEU A 382 14.07 -14.74 -3.05
C LEU A 382 14.97 -15.19 -4.20
N GLU A 383 15.30 -16.49 -4.27
CA GLU A 383 16.10 -17.08 -5.34
C GLU A 383 15.43 -16.88 -6.71
N VAL A 384 14.18 -17.30 -6.86
CA VAL A 384 13.47 -17.22 -8.15
C VAL A 384 13.29 -15.77 -8.60
N ALA A 385 12.97 -14.85 -7.69
CA ALA A 385 12.80 -13.44 -8.03
C ALA A 385 14.13 -12.76 -8.39
N ARG A 386 15.21 -13.06 -7.67
CA ARG A 386 16.55 -12.55 -7.97
C ARG A 386 17.02 -13.05 -9.33
N ASP A 387 16.98 -14.36 -9.56
CA ASP A 387 17.38 -14.97 -10.82
C ASP A 387 16.54 -14.45 -11.99
N PHE A 388 15.26 -14.12 -11.75
CA PHE A 388 14.41 -13.46 -12.72
C PHE A 388 14.93 -12.06 -13.08
N TRP A 389 15.17 -11.20 -12.07
CA TRP A 389 15.61 -9.83 -12.27
C TRP A 389 17.05 -9.71 -12.78
N ASP A 390 17.92 -10.69 -12.52
CA ASP A 390 19.27 -10.75 -13.09
C ASP A 390 19.21 -10.95 -14.62
N GLN A 391 18.20 -11.67 -15.11
CA GLN A 391 17.99 -11.93 -16.54
C GLN A 391 17.14 -10.86 -17.23
N ASP A 392 16.12 -10.35 -16.53
CA ASP A 392 15.28 -9.25 -16.99
C ASP A 392 15.21 -8.16 -15.90
N PRO A 393 16.19 -7.23 -15.92
CA PRO A 393 16.24 -6.13 -14.97
C PRO A 393 15.11 -5.13 -15.12
N SER A 394 14.21 -5.26 -16.10
CA SER A 394 13.06 -4.38 -16.36
C SER A 394 11.71 -5.02 -16.01
N GLY A 395 11.63 -6.36 -16.07
CA GLY A 395 10.40 -7.11 -15.89
C GLY A 395 9.77 -7.01 -14.51
N ALA A 396 8.45 -7.17 -14.49
CA ALA A 396 7.63 -7.21 -13.29
C ALA A 396 7.39 -8.64 -12.80
N VAL A 397 7.27 -8.77 -11.49
CA VAL A 397 6.87 -10.00 -10.79
C VAL A 397 5.45 -9.82 -10.26
N PHE A 398 4.56 -10.76 -10.55
CA PHE A 398 3.22 -10.83 -9.98
C PHE A 398 3.15 -11.94 -8.93
N VAL A 399 2.81 -11.60 -7.70
CA VAL A 399 2.66 -12.56 -6.59
C VAL A 399 1.19 -12.68 -6.23
N HIS A 400 0.64 -13.89 -6.31
CA HIS A 400 -0.76 -14.10 -5.94
C HIS A 400 -0.94 -15.23 -4.95
N CYS A 401 -2.04 -15.14 -4.22
CA CYS A 401 -2.60 -16.24 -3.44
C CYS A 401 -4.11 -16.20 -3.67
N LYS A 402 -4.87 -17.05 -2.99
CA LYS A 402 -6.33 -17.14 -3.18
C LYS A 402 -7.04 -15.77 -3.21
N GLY A 403 -6.94 -14.97 -2.14
CA GLY A 403 -7.55 -13.64 -2.07
C GLY A 403 -6.57 -12.47 -2.26
N GLY A 404 -5.27 -12.73 -2.37
CA GLY A 404 -4.30 -11.67 -2.61
C GLY A 404 -4.01 -10.72 -1.44
N PHE A 405 -4.41 -11.03 -0.20
CA PHE A 405 -4.22 -10.14 0.96
C PHE A 405 -3.23 -10.65 2.01
N GLY A 406 -3.02 -11.96 2.14
CA GLY A 406 -2.18 -12.53 3.21
C GLY A 406 -0.81 -12.98 2.69
N ARG A 407 -0.72 -14.26 2.33
CA ARG A 407 0.52 -14.94 1.90
C ARG A 407 1.26 -14.22 0.77
N SER A 408 0.54 -13.77 -0.26
CA SER A 408 1.13 -13.05 -1.40
C SER A 408 1.70 -11.70 -0.99
N VAL A 409 0.98 -10.95 -0.16
CA VAL A 409 1.44 -9.66 0.37
C VAL A 409 2.69 -9.84 1.23
N ILE A 410 2.74 -10.87 2.08
CA ILE A 410 3.94 -11.17 2.89
C ILE A 410 5.14 -11.44 2.00
N LEU A 411 5.01 -12.32 1.01
CA LEU A 411 6.08 -12.61 0.06
C LEU A 411 6.52 -11.36 -0.70
N ALA A 412 5.58 -10.56 -1.21
CA ALA A 412 5.91 -9.35 -1.95
C ALA A 412 6.59 -8.28 -1.07
N CYS A 413 6.12 -8.07 0.16
CA CYS A 413 6.77 -7.15 1.10
C CYS A 413 8.21 -7.60 1.40
N CYS A 414 8.45 -8.90 1.61
CA CYS A 414 9.80 -9.42 1.81
C CYS A 414 10.68 -9.24 0.56
N LEU A 415 10.16 -9.47 -0.64
CA LEU A 415 10.90 -9.22 -1.89
C LEU A 415 11.26 -7.73 -2.04
N ALA A 416 10.35 -6.82 -1.69
CA ALA A 416 10.59 -5.39 -1.73
C ALA A 416 11.62 -4.96 -0.67
N ILE A 417 11.51 -5.45 0.57
CA ILE A 417 12.47 -5.16 1.65
C ILE A 417 13.87 -5.70 1.30
N GLU A 418 13.97 -6.93 0.77
CA GLU A 418 15.24 -7.49 0.30
C GLU A 418 15.89 -6.59 -0.76
N ARG A 419 15.10 -6.16 -1.74
CA ARG A 419 15.60 -5.40 -2.90
C ARG A 419 16.03 -3.98 -2.52
N PHE A 420 15.21 -3.28 -1.74
CA PHE A 420 15.39 -1.85 -1.47
C PHE A 420 16.01 -1.55 -0.09
N ASP A 421 16.21 -2.56 0.75
CA ASP A 421 16.76 -2.42 2.10
C ASP A 421 16.01 -1.37 2.95
N VAL A 422 14.69 -1.51 3.00
CA VAL A 422 13.81 -0.58 3.73
C VAL A 422 13.27 -1.20 5.00
N SER A 423 12.94 -0.34 5.97
CA SER A 423 12.26 -0.73 7.20
C SER A 423 10.91 -1.38 6.88
N GLY A 424 10.64 -2.51 7.54
CA GLY A 424 9.36 -3.18 7.47
C GLY A 424 8.20 -2.36 8.01
N ARG A 425 8.43 -1.41 8.93
CA ARG A 425 7.40 -0.46 9.39
C ARG A 425 6.93 0.46 8.25
N ALA A 426 7.86 1.00 7.47
CA ALA A 426 7.53 1.81 6.30
C ALA A 426 6.85 0.96 5.22
N MET A 427 7.34 -0.27 4.99
CA MET A 427 6.71 -1.20 4.05
C MET A 427 5.28 -1.58 4.46
N LEU A 428 5.02 -1.82 5.75
CA LEU A 428 3.69 -2.10 6.28
C LEU A 428 2.72 -0.94 6.00
N GLY A 429 3.14 0.30 6.32
CA GLY A 429 2.35 1.50 6.03
C GLY A 429 2.05 1.66 4.54
N TRP A 430 3.09 1.57 3.69
CA TRP A 430 2.94 1.67 2.25
C TRP A 430 2.04 0.58 1.67
N ALA A 431 2.26 -0.69 2.03
CA ALA A 431 1.48 -1.82 1.51
C ALA A 431 -0.02 -1.70 1.84
N ARG A 432 -0.38 -1.17 3.02
CA ARG A 432 -1.76 -0.92 3.43
C ARG A 432 -2.45 0.22 2.66
N ILE A 433 -1.68 1.22 2.24
CA ILE A 433 -2.16 2.32 1.36
C ILE A 433 -2.25 1.87 -0.10
N ALA A 434 -1.23 1.15 -0.57
CA ALA A 434 -1.19 0.64 -1.94
C ALA A 434 -2.26 -0.43 -2.19
N ARG A 435 -2.56 -1.26 -1.20
CA ARG A 435 -3.60 -2.29 -1.25
C ARG A 435 -4.41 -2.33 0.06
N PRO A 436 -5.56 -1.66 0.12
CA PRO A 436 -6.51 -1.83 1.22
C PRO A 436 -6.80 -3.30 1.49
N GLY A 437 -6.90 -3.68 2.76
CA GLY A 437 -7.06 -5.07 3.14
C GLY A 437 -5.77 -5.89 3.15
N ALA A 438 -4.60 -5.35 2.77
CA ALA A 438 -3.32 -6.06 2.93
C ALA A 438 -3.11 -6.54 4.37
N PHE A 439 -2.59 -7.75 4.53
CA PHE A 439 -2.42 -8.54 5.75
C PHE A 439 -3.75 -9.06 6.33
N THR A 440 -3.81 -10.38 6.56
CA THR A 440 -4.98 -11.10 7.07
C THR A 440 -4.93 -11.42 8.55
N SER A 441 -3.84 -11.06 9.23
CA SER A 441 -3.73 -11.23 10.68
C SER A 441 -2.74 -10.24 11.32
N PRO A 442 -2.92 -9.89 12.61
CA PRO A 442 -1.93 -9.11 13.35
C PRO A 442 -0.56 -9.77 13.39
N LYS A 443 -0.49 -11.11 13.35
CA LYS A 443 0.77 -11.88 13.27
C LYS A 443 1.57 -11.56 12.01
N GLN A 444 0.89 -11.39 10.88
CA GLN A 444 1.49 -10.99 9.62
C GLN A 444 2.02 -9.56 9.66
N GLU A 445 1.23 -8.63 10.21
CA GLU A 445 1.67 -7.24 10.40
C GLU A 445 2.88 -7.15 11.34
N MET A 446 2.86 -7.87 12.47
CA MET A 446 3.97 -7.93 13.42
C MET A 446 5.25 -8.47 12.78
N PHE A 447 5.13 -9.51 11.95
CA PHE A 447 6.27 -10.07 11.23
C PHE A 447 6.92 -9.02 10.32
N ILE A 448 6.14 -8.35 9.47
CA ILE A 448 6.69 -7.32 8.57
C ILE A 448 7.23 -6.14 9.37
N ALA A 449 6.50 -5.63 10.35
CA ALA A 449 6.93 -4.52 11.20
C ALA A 449 8.23 -4.80 11.98
N GLY A 450 8.56 -6.08 12.20
CA GLY A 450 9.79 -6.51 12.86
C GLY A 450 11.04 -6.37 12.00
N LEU A 451 10.92 -6.45 10.67
CA LEU A 451 12.05 -6.43 9.73
C LEU A 451 12.68 -5.03 9.67
N LYS A 452 13.98 -4.92 9.87
CA LYS A 452 14.74 -3.66 9.80
C LYS A 452 15.33 -3.37 8.44
N GLY A 453 15.49 -4.40 7.61
CA GLY A 453 16.07 -4.31 6.28
C GLY A 453 16.27 -5.71 5.69
N ARG A 454 17.08 -5.81 4.63
CA ARG A 454 17.27 -7.06 3.88
C ARG A 454 17.84 -8.20 4.71
N GLU A 455 18.74 -7.91 5.65
CA GLU A 455 19.40 -8.94 6.44
C GLU A 455 18.42 -9.70 7.34
N ASP A 456 17.36 -9.04 7.82
CA ASP A 456 16.29 -9.71 8.57
C ASP A 456 15.44 -10.60 7.66
N VAL A 457 15.23 -10.20 6.39
CA VAL A 457 14.55 -11.04 5.38
C VAL A 457 15.38 -12.27 5.07
N ARG A 458 16.68 -12.13 4.85
CA ARG A 458 17.63 -13.24 4.64
C ARG A 458 17.66 -14.19 5.83
N THR A 459 17.69 -13.64 7.04
CA THR A 459 17.63 -14.42 8.28
C THR A 459 16.31 -15.19 8.40
N ALA A 460 15.18 -14.55 8.06
CA ALA A 460 13.87 -15.20 8.02
C ALA A 460 13.80 -16.30 6.95
N ALA A 461 14.55 -16.17 5.85
CA ALA A 461 14.73 -17.20 4.84
C ALA A 461 15.72 -18.32 5.24
N GLY A 462 16.44 -18.16 6.35
CA GLY A 462 17.51 -19.09 6.76
C GLY A 462 18.75 -18.99 5.86
N LEU A 463 18.88 -17.92 5.09
CA LEU A 463 20.10 -17.58 4.36
C LEU A 463 21.08 -16.98 5.37
N ARG A 464 22.33 -17.41 5.34
CA ARG A 464 23.37 -16.78 6.16
C ARG A 464 23.58 -15.35 5.65
N ALA A 465 23.83 -14.41 6.55
CA ALA A 465 24.42 -13.15 6.16
C ALA A 465 25.70 -13.51 5.39
N ASP A 466 25.81 -13.07 4.14
CA ASP A 466 27.07 -13.12 3.44
C ASP A 466 28.04 -12.31 4.30
N CYS A 467 28.89 -13.01 5.06
CA CYS A 467 30.03 -12.38 5.71
C CYS A 467 30.78 -11.69 4.58
N ALA A 468 30.70 -10.37 4.57
CA ALA A 468 31.25 -9.52 3.54
C ALA A 468 32.60 -10.06 3.08
N GLU A 469 32.73 -10.31 1.77
CA GLU A 469 34.00 -10.12 1.08
C GLU A 469 34.35 -8.62 1.15
N LEU A 470 34.62 -8.12 2.35
CA LEU A 470 35.50 -7.00 2.60
C LEU A 470 36.92 -7.56 2.69
N THR A 471 37.36 -8.23 1.61
CA THR A 471 38.79 -8.40 1.35
C THR A 471 39.18 -7.35 0.32
N THR A 472 39.72 -6.25 0.86
CA THR A 472 40.78 -5.43 0.25
C THR A 472 41.18 -5.80 -1.18
N LYS A 473 40.40 -5.42 -2.18
CA LYS A 473 40.94 -5.10 -3.51
C LYS A 473 41.28 -3.62 -3.52
N ALA A 474 42.54 -3.36 -3.18
CA ALA A 474 43.19 -2.08 -3.40
C ALA A 474 42.85 -1.56 -4.80
N ALA A 475 42.40 -0.32 -4.87
CA ALA A 475 42.31 0.42 -6.12
C ALA A 475 43.70 0.41 -6.81
N PRO A 476 43.78 0.21 -8.13
CA PRO A 476 45.04 0.41 -8.83
C PRO A 476 45.41 1.90 -8.71
N SER A 477 46.60 2.14 -8.15
CA SER A 477 47.21 3.46 -8.03
C SER A 477 47.33 4.13 -9.41
N CYS A 478 46.51 5.14 -9.65
CA CYS A 478 46.65 6.05 -10.78
C CYS A 478 48.00 6.79 -10.62
N THR A 479 48.98 6.41 -11.43
CA THR A 479 50.29 7.05 -11.46
C THR A 479 50.51 7.59 -12.88
N SER A 480 50.03 8.80 -13.15
CA SER A 480 50.61 9.69 -14.17
C SER A 480 49.96 11.08 -14.12
N CYS A 481 50.36 11.90 -13.15
CA CYS A 481 50.40 13.34 -13.39
C CYS A 481 51.77 13.65 -14.01
N VAL A 482 51.83 13.68 -15.33
CA VAL A 482 53.00 14.20 -16.05
C VAL A 482 52.89 15.71 -16.04
N VAL A 483 53.85 16.33 -15.36
CA VAL A 483 54.25 17.72 -15.54
C VAL A 483 54.85 17.86 -16.93
N GLN A 484 54.23 18.67 -17.79
CA GLN A 484 54.91 19.59 -18.72
C GLN A 484 53.93 20.59 -19.30
#